data_AF-A0A9D9M6W7-F1
#
_entry.id   AF-A0A9D9M6W7-F1
#
_cell.length_a   1.000
_cell.length_b   1.000
_cell.length_c   1.000
_cell.angle_alpha   90.00
_cell.angle_beta   90.00
_cell.angle_gamma   90.00
#
_symmetry.space_group_name_H-M   'P 1'
#
loop_
_entity.id
_entity.type
_entity.pdbx_description
1 polymer ?
#
loop_
_entity_poly.entity_id
_entity_poly.type
_entity_poly.pdbx_seq_one_letter_code
_entity_poly.pdbx_strand_id
1 'polypeptide(L)'
;VAASYNCGMGGVSTRIADQQQELFEDLWLPEETTRYIYRILAAKMLFANPKAFGYDIKDKYSYNEPLHTVTVSGSIESLVDFAKQYSVSYADLKRANLWLRDNKLVNKEQRTYIVVIPRTKPQTR
;
A
#
# COMPACT_ATOMS: atom_id res chain seq x y z
N VAL A 1 2.64 -12.47 -12.05
CA VAL A 1 2.87 -11.47 -10.98
C VAL A 1 1.74 -11.43 -9.93
N ALA A 2 0.46 -11.58 -10.31
CA ALA A 2 -0.66 -11.58 -9.35
C ALA A 2 -0.73 -12.82 -8.43
N ALA A 3 -0.61 -14.01 -9.03
CA ALA A 3 -0.73 -15.28 -8.32
C ALA A 3 0.44 -15.56 -7.35
N SER A 4 1.63 -15.04 -7.67
CA SER A 4 2.86 -15.17 -6.90
C SER A 4 2.85 -14.41 -5.57
N TYR A 5 1.91 -13.48 -5.38
CA TYR A 5 1.80 -12.71 -4.14
C TYR A 5 1.07 -13.48 -3.02
N ASN A 6 0.24 -14.47 -3.37
CA ASN A 6 -0.52 -15.28 -2.41
C ASN A 6 0.07 -16.70 -2.23
N CYS A 7 0.55 -17.35 -3.30
CA CYS A 7 1.18 -18.68 -3.21
C CYS A 7 2.71 -18.68 -3.07
N GLY A 8 3.32 -17.49 -2.95
CA GLY A 8 4.76 -17.31 -3.16
C GLY A 8 5.13 -17.44 -4.66
N MET A 9 6.24 -16.84 -5.08
CA MET A 9 6.67 -16.88 -6.49
C MET A 9 6.85 -18.31 -7.03
N GLY A 10 7.16 -19.27 -6.16
CA GLY A 10 7.33 -20.69 -6.53
C GLY A 10 6.02 -21.43 -6.81
N GLY A 11 4.95 -21.19 -6.04
CA GLY A 11 3.76 -22.06 -6.07
C GLY A 11 2.99 -22.06 -7.39
N VAL A 12 3.02 -20.95 -8.13
CA VAL A 12 2.33 -20.83 -9.43
C VAL A 12 3.23 -21.27 -10.57
N SER A 13 4.53 -20.96 -10.50
CA SER A 13 5.49 -21.39 -11.51
C SER A 13 5.68 -22.91 -11.52
N THR A 14 5.67 -23.54 -10.35
CA THR A 14 5.68 -25.02 -10.24
C THR A 14 4.42 -25.62 -10.86
N ARG A 15 3.24 -25.06 -10.59
CA ARG A 15 1.98 -25.57 -11.18
C ARG A 15 1.89 -25.35 -12.70
N ILE A 16 2.46 -24.28 -13.22
CA ILE A 16 2.65 -24.04 -14.66
C ILE A 16 3.50 -25.16 -15.27
N ALA A 17 4.64 -25.48 -14.65
CA ALA A 17 5.52 -26.54 -15.12
C ALA A 17 4.88 -27.94 -15.01
N ASP A 18 4.24 -28.24 -13.87
CA ASP A 18 3.65 -29.55 -13.59
C ASP A 18 2.41 -29.83 -14.45
N GLN A 19 1.59 -28.82 -14.73
CA GLN A 19 0.36 -28.95 -15.52
C GLN A 19 0.59 -28.66 -17.01
N GLN A 20 1.78 -28.25 -17.40
CA GLN A 20 2.16 -27.93 -18.79
C GLN A 20 1.22 -26.92 -19.46
N GLN A 21 0.77 -25.91 -18.70
CA GLN A 21 -0.14 -24.87 -19.20
C GLN A 21 0.61 -23.55 -19.37
N GLU A 22 0.31 -22.82 -20.43
CA GLU A 22 0.88 -21.48 -20.67
C GLU A 22 0.02 -20.37 -20.06
N LEU A 23 -1.30 -20.58 -20.04
CA LEU A 23 -2.28 -19.63 -19.56
C LEU A 23 -2.74 -19.97 -18.15
N PHE A 24 -2.95 -18.93 -17.34
CA PHE A 24 -3.42 -19.11 -15.96
C PHE A 24 -4.88 -19.56 -15.88
N GLU A 25 -5.66 -19.33 -16.93
CA GLU A 25 -7.08 -19.69 -17.03
C GLU A 25 -7.26 -21.20 -17.11
N ASP A 26 -6.27 -21.89 -17.66
CA ASP A 26 -6.25 -23.35 -17.84
C ASP A 26 -5.60 -24.08 -16.65
N LEU A 27 -5.07 -23.34 -15.66
CA LEU A 27 -4.45 -23.94 -14.47
C LEU A 27 -5.49 -24.37 -13.44
N TRP A 28 -5.38 -25.63 -13.00
CA TRP A 28 -6.06 -26.09 -11.80
C TRP A 28 -5.36 -25.57 -10.55
N LEU A 29 -5.89 -24.46 -10.03
CA LEU A 29 -5.44 -23.77 -8.82
C LEU A 29 -6.43 -23.94 -7.67
N PRO A 30 -5.97 -23.88 -6.41
CA PRO A 30 -6.87 -23.77 -5.26
C PRO A 30 -7.79 -22.55 -5.40
N GLU A 31 -9.04 -22.68 -4.94
CA GLU A 31 -10.09 -21.67 -5.12
C GLU A 31 -9.68 -20.28 -4.60
N GLU A 32 -8.95 -20.24 -3.48
CA GLU A 32 -8.40 -19.00 -2.93
C GLU A 32 -7.50 -18.28 -3.94
N THR A 33 -6.52 -18.98 -4.51
CA THR A 33 -5.56 -18.45 -5.48
C THR A 33 -6.24 -17.98 -6.75
N THR A 34 -7.18 -18.78 -7.27
CA THR A 34 -7.96 -18.43 -8.47
C THR A 34 -8.72 -17.12 -8.24
N ARG A 35 -9.43 -16.98 -7.11
CA ARG A 35 -10.15 -15.75 -6.75
C ARG A 35 -9.22 -14.54 -6.62
N TYR A 36 -8.02 -14.70 -6.05
CA TYR A 36 -7.05 -13.60 -5.93
C TYR A 36 -6.57 -13.09 -7.30
N ILE A 37 -6.35 -13.98 -8.28
CA ILE A 37 -5.93 -13.58 -9.63
C ILE A 37 -7.01 -12.71 -10.29
N TYR A 38 -8.27 -13.16 -10.27
CA TYR A 38 -9.37 -12.39 -10.86
C TYR A 38 -9.61 -11.06 -10.13
N ARG A 39 -9.44 -11.00 -8.80
CA ARG A 39 -9.51 -9.73 -8.05
C ARG A 39 -8.44 -8.73 -8.50
N ILE A 40 -7.19 -9.20 -8.67
CA ILE A 40 -6.09 -8.35 -9.13
C ILE A 40 -6.31 -7.92 -10.59
N LEU A 41 -6.80 -8.82 -11.44
CA LEU A 41 -7.15 -8.51 -12.83
C LEU A 41 -8.26 -7.45 -12.90
N ALA A 42 -9.34 -7.63 -12.13
CA ALA A 42 -10.43 -6.66 -12.03
C ALA A 42 -9.91 -5.29 -11.55
N ALA A 43 -9.07 -5.26 -10.52
CA ALA A 43 -8.44 -4.03 -10.04
C ALA A 43 -7.57 -3.37 -11.13
N LYS A 44 -6.76 -4.16 -11.86
CA LYS A 44 -5.96 -3.65 -12.99
C LYS A 44 -6.83 -3.03 -14.08
N MET A 45 -7.91 -3.70 -14.47
CA MET A 45 -8.84 -3.20 -15.48
C MET A 45 -9.54 -1.92 -15.02
N LEU A 46 -9.98 -1.90 -13.76
CA LEU A 46 -10.59 -0.73 -13.14
C LEU A 46 -9.65 0.47 -13.14
N PHE A 47 -8.39 0.31 -12.72
CA PHE A 47 -7.41 1.40 -12.71
C PHE A 47 -6.97 1.82 -14.11
N ALA A 48 -6.95 0.90 -15.08
CA ALA A 48 -6.56 1.21 -16.46
C ALA A 48 -7.64 2.00 -17.21
N ASN A 49 -8.92 1.72 -16.97
CA ASN A 49 -10.02 2.46 -17.57
C ASN A 49 -11.21 2.61 -16.60
N PRO A 50 -11.12 3.46 -15.58
CA PRO A 50 -12.16 3.62 -14.56
C PRO A 50 -13.53 3.99 -15.16
N LYS A 51 -13.51 4.78 -16.24
CA LYS A 51 -14.71 5.26 -16.93
C LYS A 51 -15.53 4.12 -17.53
N ALA A 52 -14.88 3.07 -18.05
CA ALA A 52 -15.56 1.87 -18.54
C ALA A 52 -16.33 1.12 -17.43
N PHE A 53 -15.97 1.35 -16.16
CA PHE A 53 -16.65 0.79 -15.00
C PHE A 53 -17.58 1.81 -14.31
N GLY A 54 -17.91 2.92 -14.99
CA GLY A 54 -18.80 3.96 -14.45
C GLY A 54 -18.15 4.90 -13.44
N TYR A 55 -16.82 4.83 -13.24
CA TYR A 55 -16.09 5.74 -12.38
C TYR A 55 -15.57 6.93 -13.19
N ASP A 56 -16.15 8.10 -12.96
CA ASP A 56 -15.67 9.37 -13.50
C ASP A 56 -14.72 10.01 -12.48
N ILE A 57 -13.44 9.63 -12.54
CA ILE A 57 -12.40 10.16 -11.64
C ILE A 57 -12.05 11.58 -12.10
N LYS A 58 -12.88 12.55 -11.72
CA LYS A 58 -12.69 13.98 -12.04
C LYS A 58 -11.71 14.66 -11.10
N ASP A 59 -11.71 14.26 -9.84
CA ASP A 59 -10.83 14.80 -8.83
C ASP A 59 -9.65 13.86 -8.62
N LYS A 60 -8.44 14.39 -8.77
CA LYS A 60 -7.31 13.89 -7.99
C LYS A 60 -7.80 13.88 -6.55
N TYR A 61 -8.07 12.70 -5.98
CA TYR A 61 -8.40 12.50 -4.57
C TYR A 61 -7.72 13.60 -3.77
N SER A 62 -8.48 14.42 -3.04
CA SER A 62 -7.98 15.60 -2.34
C SER A 62 -6.82 15.19 -1.43
N TYR A 63 -5.63 15.18 -2.01
CA TYR A 63 -4.39 14.96 -1.32
C TYR A 63 -4.18 16.28 -0.62
N ASN A 64 -4.61 16.33 0.64
CA ASN A 64 -4.29 17.46 1.48
C ASN A 64 -2.76 17.52 1.52
N GLU A 65 -2.19 18.50 0.82
CA GLU A 65 -0.75 18.65 0.77
C GLU A 65 -0.19 18.67 2.18
N PRO A 66 0.91 17.94 2.43
CA PRO A 66 1.51 17.94 3.74
C PRO A 66 1.98 19.32 4.12
N LEU A 67 1.77 19.68 5.39
CA LEU A 67 2.04 21.03 5.87
C LEU A 67 3.55 21.31 5.87
N HIS A 68 4.36 20.30 6.20
CA HIS A 68 5.82 20.36 6.20
C HIS A 68 6.43 18.95 6.33
N THR A 69 7.72 18.85 6.07
CA THR A 69 8.51 17.63 6.22
C THR A 69 9.55 17.78 7.33
N VAL A 70 9.79 16.70 8.06
CA VAL A 70 10.79 16.61 9.13
C VAL A 70 11.87 15.61 8.73
N THR A 71 13.12 16.03 8.83
CA THR A 71 14.28 15.16 8.61
C THR A 71 14.60 14.42 9.91
N VAL A 72 14.61 13.09 9.85
CA VAL A 72 14.88 12.20 10.98
C VAL A 72 16.10 11.35 10.66
N SER A 73 17.20 11.55 11.40
CA SER A 73 18.44 10.77 11.28
C SER A 73 18.56 9.64 12.30
N GLY A 74 17.63 9.54 13.26
CA GLY A 74 17.65 8.55 14.34
C GLY A 74 16.49 7.56 14.30
N SER A 75 16.39 6.73 15.34
CA SER A 75 15.20 5.90 15.57
C SER A 75 14.06 6.71 16.18
N ILE A 76 12.83 6.33 15.86
CA ILE A 76 11.62 6.82 16.53
C ILE A 76 11.06 5.65 17.33
N GLU A 77 11.07 5.74 18.66
CA GLU A 77 10.61 4.65 19.52
C GLU A 77 9.10 4.45 19.46
N SER A 78 8.35 5.55 19.33
CA SER A 78 6.89 5.57 19.28
C SER A 78 6.42 6.59 18.25
N LEU A 79 5.89 6.11 17.13
CA LEU A 79 5.24 6.97 16.13
C LEU A 79 3.96 7.63 16.68
N VAL A 80 3.38 7.07 17.75
CA VAL A 80 2.23 7.67 18.43
C VAL A 80 2.65 8.95 19.15
N ASP A 81 3.74 8.92 19.90
CA ASP A 81 4.22 10.09 20.62
C ASP A 81 4.86 11.10 19.67
N PHE A 82 5.54 10.62 18.62
CA PHE A 82 5.98 11.46 17.52
C PHE A 82 4.80 12.20 16.87
N ALA A 83 3.68 11.54 16.58
CA ALA A 83 2.49 12.20 16.04
C ALA A 83 1.93 13.27 17.00
N LYS A 84 1.88 12.98 18.30
CA LYS A 84 1.43 13.94 19.33
C LYS A 84 2.32 15.18 19.39
N GLN A 85 3.63 15.04 19.23
CA GLN A 85 4.56 16.18 19.20
C GLN A 85 4.20 17.19 18.12
N TYR A 86 3.73 16.72 16.96
CA TYR A 86 3.27 17.56 15.85
C TYR A 86 1.77 17.85 15.88
N SER A 87 1.08 17.53 16.99
CA SER A 87 -0.37 17.70 17.15
C SER A 87 -1.21 17.04 16.05
N VAL A 88 -0.72 15.94 15.45
CA VAL A 88 -1.44 15.15 14.44
C VAL A 88 -1.87 13.79 15.01
N SER A 89 -2.90 13.19 14.45
CA SER A 89 -3.27 11.83 14.82
C SER A 89 -2.25 10.82 14.28
N TYR A 90 -2.02 9.74 15.02
CA TYR A 90 -1.17 8.63 14.56
C TYR A 90 -1.67 8.06 13.21
N ALA A 91 -2.99 7.98 13.03
CA ALA A 91 -3.59 7.49 11.80
C ALA A 91 -3.28 8.40 10.61
N ASP A 92 -3.32 9.73 10.79
CA ASP A 92 -2.99 10.67 9.71
C ASP A 92 -1.49 10.65 9.38
N LEU A 93 -0.63 10.55 10.40
CA LEU A 93 0.80 10.37 10.21
C LEU A 93 1.09 9.12 9.36
N LYS A 94 0.43 7.99 9.64
CA LYS A 94 0.58 6.74 8.89
C LYS A 94 0.04 6.83 7.46
N ARG A 95 -1.09 7.51 7.25
CA ARG A 95 -1.64 7.76 5.91
C ARG A 95 -0.70 8.60 5.05
N ALA A 96 -0.05 9.60 5.65
CA ALA A 96 0.92 10.45 4.96
C ALA A 96 2.26 9.71 4.66
N ASN A 97 2.60 8.68 5.44
CA ASN A 97 3.86 7.96 5.36
C ASN A 97 3.62 6.45 5.24
N LEU A 98 3.02 5.99 4.15
CA LEU A 98 2.66 4.58 3.93
C LEU A 98 3.86 3.61 3.96
N TRP A 99 5.08 4.14 3.82
CA TRP A 99 6.32 3.37 3.94
C TRP A 99 6.66 2.99 5.39
N LEU A 100 6.16 3.74 6.39
CA LEU A 100 6.24 3.36 7.79
C LEU A 100 5.25 2.22 8.04
N ARG A 101 5.73 0.97 8.10
CA ARG A 101 4.87 -0.21 8.31
C ARG A 101 4.56 -0.47 9.78
N ASP A 102 5.55 -0.27 10.64
CA ASP A 102 5.45 -0.54 12.09
C ASP A 102 4.90 0.69 12.87
N ASN A 103 4.78 0.56 14.20
CA ASN A 103 4.47 1.65 15.13
C ASN A 103 5.69 2.44 15.59
N LYS A 104 6.88 2.06 15.12
CA LYS A 104 8.18 2.66 15.42
C LYS A 104 9.06 2.70 14.18
N LEU A 105 10.11 3.51 14.20
CA LEU A 105 11.15 3.54 13.17
C LEU A 105 12.47 3.07 13.78
N VAL A 106 12.88 1.85 13.43
CA VAL A 106 14.21 1.33 13.80
C VAL A 106 15.22 1.78 12.77
N ASN A 107 16.30 2.43 13.21
CA ASN A 107 17.31 3.00 12.32
C ASN A 107 18.73 2.56 12.72
N LYS A 108 19.00 1.25 12.64
CA LYS A 108 20.32 0.68 12.98
C LYS A 108 21.44 1.19 12.07
N GLU A 109 21.09 1.56 10.84
CA GLU A 109 22.02 1.99 9.81
C GLU A 109 22.23 3.51 9.76
N GLN A 110 21.66 4.28 10.70
CA GLN A 110 21.79 5.74 10.80
C GLN A 110 21.44 6.48 9.49
N ARG A 111 20.41 5.99 8.79
CA ARG A 111 19.92 6.61 7.55
C ARG A 111 19.09 7.85 7.87
N THR A 112 19.08 8.79 6.94
CA THR A 112 18.21 9.96 7.03
C THR A 112 16.90 9.70 6.32
N TYR A 113 15.79 9.91 7.03
CA TYR A 113 14.43 9.78 6.51
C TYR A 113 13.75 11.15 6.47
N ILE A 114 12.86 11.32 5.50
CA ILE A 114 11.96 12.46 5.42
C ILE A 114 10.59 11.97 5.85
N VAL A 115 10.12 12.46 7.00
CA VAL A 115 8.80 12.15 7.54
C VAL A 115 7.87 13.30 7.23
N VAL A 116 6.74 12.98 6.61
CA VAL A 116 5.73 13.92 6.16
C VAL A 116 4.74 14.19 7.31
N ILE A 117 4.54 15.46 7.68
CA ILE A 117 3.57 15.84 8.71
C ILE A 117 2.30 16.40 8.04
N PRO A 118 1.16 15.69 8.12
CA PRO A 118 -0.08 16.12 7.47
C PRO A 118 -0.70 17.33 8.17
N ARG A 119 -1.50 18.12 7.44
CA ARG A 119 -2.31 19.18 8.05
C ARG A 119 -3.36 18.54 8.98
N THR A 120 -3.47 19.04 10.20
CA THR A 120 -4.60 18.74 11.09
C THR A 120 -5.89 19.14 10.38
N LYS A 121 -6.84 18.20 10.25
CA LYS A 121 -8.19 18.58 9.82
C LYS A 121 -8.70 19.65 10.79
N PRO A 122 -9.22 20.81 10.34
CA PRO A 122 -9.94 21.68 11.24
C PRO A 122 -11.04 20.84 11.88
N GLN A 123 -11.15 20.88 13.21
CA GLN A 123 -12.25 20.25 13.91
C GLN A 123 -13.52 20.95 13.44
N THR A 124 -14.25 20.34 12.50
CA THR A 124 -15.62 20.73 12.21
C THR A 124 -16.41 20.47 13.48
N ARG A 125 -16.82 21.56 14.15
CA ARG A 125 -17.83 21.53 15.22
C ARG A 125 -19.14 20.98 14.69
#